data_AF-A0A2V7DBW7-F1
#
_entry.id   AF-A0A2V7DBW7-F1
#
_cell.length_a   1.000
_cell.length_b   1.000
_cell.length_c   1.000
_cell.angle_alpha   90.00
_cell.angle_beta   90.00
_cell.angle_gamma   90.00
#
_symmetry.space_group_name_H-M   'P 1'
#
loop_
_entity.id
_entity.type
_entity.pdbx_description
1 polymer ?
#
loop_
_entity_poly.entity_id
_entity_poly.type
_entity_poly.pdbx_seq_one_letter_code
_entity_poly.pdbx_strand_id
1 'polypeptide(L)'
;MIRPNPLADQAPTDLEDQAHVARARGGDREALEALVRRHQPWIYNIAVRMLYHPQDAEDATQEILIKAVTGLASFEGRSSFRTWLYRIVVNHVLNTKRGRLEPEAMTFGCYGHGLDRTPDLDLPDQGSVGADVNVLVEEARITCTSGMLLCLDREQRLIYILGGIFEVTDTVGAELLGISRENFRQRLARARRDLHNFMHDKCGLVNRANPCRCAKKTRGFIQAGYVDPANLLFARARLQQVREAVPVVRDAILTLDEQYAEIFREHPFYQSPDLVQALRRLLESPDFRRAAEPS
;
A
#
# COMPACT_ATOMS: atom_id res chain seq x y z
N MET A 1 -2.91 -13.18 13.99
CA MET A 1 -4.31 -13.37 13.54
C MET A 1 -4.41 -12.78 12.15
N ILE A 2 -4.75 -13.59 11.15
CA ILE A 2 -4.92 -13.12 9.76
C ILE A 2 -6.11 -12.16 9.74
N ARG A 3 -5.91 -10.93 9.27
CA ARG A 3 -6.99 -9.94 9.16
C ARG A 3 -7.82 -10.25 7.91
N PRO A 4 -9.15 -10.26 7.99
CA PRO A 4 -9.99 -10.48 6.82
C PRO A 4 -9.72 -9.38 5.78
N ASN A 5 -9.62 -9.78 4.50
CA ASN A 5 -9.41 -8.87 3.39
C ASN A 5 -10.72 -8.15 3.05
N PRO A 6 -10.84 -6.84 3.32
CA PRO A 6 -12.04 -6.09 2.98
C PRO A 6 -12.19 -5.98 1.47
N LEU A 7 -11.12 -6.07 0.67
CA LEU A 7 -11.16 -5.88 -0.78
C LEU A 7 -11.57 -7.14 -1.57
N ALA A 8 -11.87 -8.27 -0.90
CA ALA A 8 -12.37 -9.48 -1.56
C ALA A 8 -13.78 -9.28 -2.13
N ASP A 9 -14.21 -10.03 -3.15
CA ASP A 9 -15.56 -9.88 -3.74
C ASP A 9 -16.67 -9.93 -2.69
N GLN A 10 -16.61 -10.94 -1.82
CA GLN A 10 -17.47 -11.11 -0.66
C GLN A 10 -16.61 -10.95 0.60
N ALA A 11 -16.56 -9.75 1.16
CA ALA A 11 -15.84 -9.53 2.40
C ALA A 11 -16.65 -10.15 3.55
N PRO A 12 -16.07 -11.10 4.33
CA PRO A 12 -16.76 -11.72 5.47
C PRO A 12 -17.22 -10.69 6.51
N THR A 13 -16.62 -9.51 6.52
CA THR A 13 -16.87 -8.43 7.46
C THR A 13 -18.01 -7.50 7.06
N ASP A 14 -18.62 -7.63 5.87
CA ASP A 14 -19.62 -6.67 5.40
C ASP A 14 -20.83 -6.56 6.33
N LEU A 15 -21.32 -7.68 6.87
CA LEU A 15 -22.43 -7.69 7.83
C LEU A 15 -22.04 -7.05 9.17
N GLU A 16 -20.84 -7.36 9.66
CA GLU A 16 -20.32 -6.77 10.90
C GLU A 16 -20.08 -5.27 10.76
N ASP A 17 -19.54 -4.84 9.61
CA ASP A 17 -19.33 -3.43 9.29
C ASP A 17 -20.68 -2.70 9.23
N GLN A 18 -21.69 -3.27 8.60
CA GLN A 18 -23.05 -2.68 8.59
C GLN A 18 -23.60 -2.51 10.00
N ALA A 19 -23.45 -3.52 10.88
CA ALA A 19 -23.89 -3.43 12.27
C ALA A 19 -23.12 -2.35 13.05
N HIS A 20 -21.80 -2.25 12.86
CA HIS A 20 -20.99 -1.20 13.47
C HIS A 20 -21.32 0.19 12.93
N VAL A 21 -21.62 0.33 11.64
CA VAL A 21 -22.05 1.60 11.04
C VAL A 21 -23.34 2.09 11.69
N ALA A 22 -24.35 1.21 11.85
CA ALA A 22 -25.61 1.57 12.47
C ALA A 22 -25.41 2.08 13.92
N ARG A 23 -24.61 1.36 14.70
CA ARG A 23 -24.25 1.76 16.08
C ARG A 23 -23.45 3.05 16.12
N ALA A 24 -22.43 3.19 15.27
CA ALA A 24 -21.56 4.36 15.23
C ALA A 24 -22.33 5.63 14.85
N ARG A 25 -23.29 5.53 13.92
CA ARG A 25 -24.20 6.65 13.59
C ARG A 25 -25.12 7.03 14.75
N GLY A 26 -25.40 6.11 15.66
CA GLY A 26 -26.08 6.35 16.93
C GLY A 26 -25.18 6.86 18.06
N GLY A 27 -23.92 7.21 17.78
CA GLY A 27 -22.96 7.73 18.77
C GLY A 27 -22.13 6.66 19.49
N ASP A 28 -22.22 5.39 19.08
CA ASP A 28 -21.42 4.31 19.67
C ASP A 28 -19.95 4.41 19.25
N ARG A 29 -19.12 4.90 20.19
CA ARG A 29 -17.68 5.07 19.99
C ARG A 29 -16.96 3.75 19.77
N GLU A 30 -17.35 2.67 20.45
CA GLU A 30 -16.67 1.39 20.29
C GLU A 30 -16.91 0.80 18.90
N ALA A 31 -18.12 0.97 18.37
CA ALA A 31 -18.44 0.57 17.01
C ALA A 31 -17.64 1.37 15.97
N LEU A 32 -17.48 2.69 16.18
CA LEU A 32 -16.62 3.51 15.32
C LEU A 32 -15.15 3.06 15.37
N GLU A 33 -14.63 2.83 16.57
CA GLU A 33 -13.26 2.33 16.75
C GLU A 33 -13.05 0.97 16.10
N ALA A 34 -14.05 0.08 16.13
CA ALA A 34 -13.99 -1.22 15.47
C ALA A 34 -13.84 -1.08 13.95
N LEU A 35 -14.62 -0.20 13.32
CA LEU A 35 -14.50 0.11 11.88
C LEU A 35 -13.10 0.64 11.55
N VAL A 36 -12.60 1.61 12.34
CA VAL A 36 -11.27 2.20 12.11
C VAL A 36 -10.16 1.17 12.28
N ARG A 37 -10.15 0.40 13.38
CA ARG A 37 -9.15 -0.66 13.64
C ARG A 37 -9.09 -1.69 12.51
N ARG A 38 -10.25 -2.04 11.95
CA ARG A 38 -10.37 -3.04 10.89
C ARG A 38 -9.78 -2.56 9.57
N HIS A 39 -10.12 -1.34 9.15
CA HIS A 39 -9.78 -0.84 7.82
C HIS A 39 -8.46 -0.08 7.76
N GLN A 40 -8.04 0.58 8.83
CA GLN A 40 -6.81 1.39 8.88
C GLN A 40 -5.56 0.67 8.34
N PRO A 41 -5.27 -0.61 8.66
CA PRO A 41 -4.10 -1.30 8.11
C PRO A 41 -4.14 -1.46 6.59
N TRP A 42 -5.32 -1.71 6.03
CA TRP A 42 -5.51 -1.86 4.59
C TRP A 42 -5.36 -0.51 3.87
N ILE A 43 -5.94 0.55 4.44
CA ILE A 43 -5.78 1.92 3.94
C ILE A 43 -4.30 2.31 3.93
N TYR A 44 -3.58 2.06 5.03
CA TYR A 44 -2.15 2.36 5.12
C TYR A 44 -1.32 1.57 4.11
N ASN A 45 -1.63 0.29 3.90
CA ASN A 45 -0.90 -0.54 2.95
C ASN A 45 -1.15 -0.15 1.48
N ILE A 46 -2.29 0.45 1.15
CA ILE A 46 -2.51 1.12 -0.13
C ILE A 46 -1.71 2.43 -0.18
N ALA A 47 -1.81 3.27 0.85
CA ALA A 47 -1.16 4.58 0.90
C ALA A 47 0.38 4.49 0.80
N VAL A 48 1.02 3.56 1.51
CA VAL A 48 2.49 3.39 1.49
C VAL A 48 3.01 2.93 0.14
N ARG A 49 2.22 2.15 -0.62
CA ARG A 49 2.58 1.74 -1.99
C ARG A 49 2.28 2.83 -3.02
N MET A 50 1.32 3.70 -2.73
CA MET A 50 1.01 4.87 -3.56
C MET A 50 2.03 5.99 -3.39
N LEU A 51 2.45 6.26 -2.15
CA LEU A 51 3.25 7.43 -1.78
C LEU A 51 4.71 7.12 -1.46
N TYR A 52 5.05 5.83 -1.37
CA TYR A 52 6.39 5.28 -1.10
C TYR A 52 6.93 5.59 0.32
N HIS A 53 6.88 6.84 0.77
CA HIS A 53 7.41 7.23 2.05
C HIS A 53 6.42 6.93 3.19
N PRO A 54 6.85 6.26 4.29
CA PRO A 54 5.97 5.93 5.41
C PRO A 54 5.23 7.14 6.00
N GLN A 55 5.93 8.25 6.28
CA GLN A 55 5.29 9.46 6.86
C GLN A 55 4.17 10.01 5.97
N ASP A 56 4.40 10.14 4.66
CA ASP A 56 3.39 10.64 3.72
C ASP A 56 2.17 9.69 3.69
N ALA A 57 2.40 8.38 3.85
CA ALA A 57 1.35 7.38 3.94
C ALA A 57 0.58 7.41 5.27
N GLU A 58 1.25 7.73 6.39
CA GLU A 58 0.62 7.93 7.69
C GLU A 58 -0.32 9.14 7.64
N ASP A 59 0.16 10.26 7.12
CA ASP A 59 -0.62 11.49 6.93
C ASP A 59 -1.84 11.23 6.04
N ALA A 60 -1.65 10.61 4.87
CA ALA A 60 -2.76 10.28 3.97
C ALA A 60 -3.76 9.32 4.64
N THR A 61 -3.29 8.33 5.41
CA THR A 61 -4.18 7.41 6.13
C THR A 61 -5.01 8.14 7.18
N GLN A 62 -4.38 9.06 7.93
CA GLN A 62 -5.08 9.87 8.91
C GLN A 62 -6.13 10.75 8.25
N GLU A 63 -5.80 11.45 7.16
CA GLU A 63 -6.75 12.30 6.45
C GLU A 63 -7.91 11.50 5.84
N ILE A 64 -7.66 10.31 5.30
CA ILE A 64 -8.70 9.39 4.80
C ILE A 64 -9.63 8.98 5.95
N LEU A 65 -9.08 8.57 7.09
CA LEU A 65 -9.89 8.17 8.24
C LEU A 65 -10.71 9.33 8.80
N ILE A 66 -10.17 10.55 8.84
CA ILE A 66 -10.93 11.74 9.24
C ILE A 66 -12.10 11.97 8.27
N LYS A 67 -11.88 11.86 6.96
CA LYS A 67 -12.95 11.97 5.94
C LYS A 67 -14.01 10.87 6.12
N ALA A 68 -13.59 9.65 6.43
CA ALA A 68 -14.50 8.54 6.69
C ALA A 68 -15.30 8.72 7.99
N VAL A 69 -14.67 9.15 9.08
CA VAL A 69 -15.37 9.37 10.35
C VAL A 69 -16.38 10.52 10.23
N THR A 70 -15.96 11.66 9.66
CA THR A 70 -16.83 12.84 9.51
C THR A 70 -17.92 12.63 8.47
N GLY A 71 -17.66 11.84 7.42
CA GLY A 71 -18.65 11.46 6.41
C GLY A 71 -19.60 10.35 6.84
N LEU A 72 -19.35 9.66 7.96
CA LEU A 72 -20.15 8.48 8.34
C LEU A 72 -21.62 8.82 8.63
N ALA A 73 -21.88 10.01 9.17
CA ALA A 73 -23.24 10.46 9.47
C ALA A 73 -24.11 10.59 8.19
N SER A 74 -23.51 11.01 7.08
CA SER A 74 -24.15 11.19 5.77
C SER A 74 -24.11 9.94 4.89
N PHE A 75 -23.57 8.83 5.37
CA PHE A 75 -23.60 7.56 4.64
C PHE A 75 -25.02 6.97 4.64
N GLU A 76 -25.65 6.98 3.47
CA GLU A 76 -27.05 6.57 3.27
C GLU A 76 -27.25 5.05 3.09
N GLY A 77 -26.18 4.25 3.05
CA GLY A 77 -26.29 2.79 2.88
C GLY A 77 -26.70 2.34 1.47
N ARG A 78 -26.58 3.20 0.46
CA ARG A 78 -26.86 2.86 -0.96
C ARG A 78 -25.82 1.90 -1.57
N SER A 79 -24.67 1.74 -0.91
CA SER A 79 -23.64 0.76 -1.22
C SER A 79 -23.23 0.06 0.08
N SER A 80 -22.36 -0.96 0.02
CA SER A 80 -21.69 -1.42 1.23
C SER A 80 -20.82 -0.30 1.82
N PHE A 81 -20.59 -0.35 3.14
CA PHE A 81 -19.69 0.58 3.83
C PHE A 81 -18.28 0.50 3.23
N ARG A 82 -17.82 -0.72 2.92
CA ARG A 82 -16.56 -0.96 2.22
C ARG A 82 -16.47 -0.14 0.94
N THR A 83 -17.42 -0.28 0.02
CA THR A 83 -17.37 0.41 -1.27
C THR A 83 -17.24 1.92 -1.05
N TRP A 84 -18.06 2.47 -0.15
CA TRP A 84 -18.02 3.88 0.18
C TRP A 84 -16.66 4.31 0.75
N LEU A 85 -16.11 3.57 1.71
CA LEU A 85 -14.81 3.86 2.33
C LEU A 85 -13.67 3.80 1.32
N TYR A 86 -13.60 2.74 0.51
CA TYR A 86 -12.49 2.57 -0.44
C TYR A 86 -12.60 3.50 -1.65
N ARG A 87 -13.78 4.04 -1.96
CA ARG A 87 -13.90 5.19 -2.90
C ARG A 87 -13.28 6.46 -2.31
N ILE A 88 -13.43 6.69 -0.99
CA ILE A 88 -12.71 7.79 -0.31
C ILE A 88 -11.20 7.55 -0.40
N VAL A 89 -10.73 6.31 -0.13
CA VAL A 89 -9.31 5.94 -0.24
C VAL A 89 -8.77 6.21 -1.64
N VAL A 90 -9.41 5.66 -2.68
CA VAL A 90 -9.01 5.82 -4.09
C VAL A 90 -8.95 7.29 -4.48
N ASN A 91 -10.03 8.04 -4.22
CA ASN A 91 -10.07 9.46 -4.54
C ASN A 91 -8.99 10.24 -3.78
N HIS A 92 -8.71 9.88 -2.54
CA HIS A 92 -7.70 10.57 -1.75
C HIS A 92 -6.29 10.32 -2.29
N VAL A 93 -5.89 9.06 -2.49
CA VAL A 93 -4.51 8.73 -2.90
C VAL A 93 -4.19 9.17 -4.33
N LEU A 94 -5.20 9.32 -5.20
CA LEU A 94 -5.02 9.89 -6.53
C LEU A 94 -4.82 11.41 -6.50
N ASN A 95 -5.54 12.11 -5.61
CA ASN A 95 -5.59 13.58 -5.60
C ASN A 95 -4.72 14.24 -4.53
N THR A 96 -4.13 13.47 -3.61
CA THR A 96 -3.22 14.03 -2.59
C THR A 96 -1.98 14.65 -3.26
N LYS A 97 -1.27 15.53 -2.57
CA LYS A 97 -0.06 16.14 -3.13
C LYS A 97 0.96 15.05 -3.48
N ARG A 98 1.81 15.31 -4.47
CA ARG A 98 2.95 14.42 -4.75
C ARG A 98 3.84 14.34 -3.53
N GLY A 99 4.13 13.11 -3.11
CA GLY A 99 4.99 12.85 -1.96
C GLY A 99 6.41 13.34 -2.22
N ARG A 100 7.23 13.41 -1.16
CA ARG A 100 8.60 13.96 -1.25
C ARG A 100 9.48 13.22 -2.27
N LEU A 101 9.15 11.95 -2.52
CA LEU A 101 9.90 11.03 -3.37
C LEU A 101 9.15 10.69 -4.67
N GLU A 102 8.10 11.45 -5.02
CA GLU A 102 7.38 11.34 -6.29
C GLU A 102 7.69 12.56 -7.20
N PRO A 103 8.92 12.69 -7.74
CA PRO A 103 9.23 13.75 -8.68
C PRO A 103 8.36 13.61 -9.95
N GLU A 104 7.98 14.74 -10.55
CA GLU A 104 7.11 14.80 -11.74
C GLU A 104 7.62 13.96 -12.93
N ALA A 105 8.93 13.66 -12.97
CA ALA A 105 9.59 12.97 -14.08
C ALA A 105 10.09 11.56 -13.72
N MET A 106 9.57 10.90 -12.67
CA MET A 106 9.95 9.50 -12.43
C MET A 106 9.38 8.60 -13.53
N THR A 107 10.26 8.12 -14.41
CA THR A 107 9.95 7.20 -15.52
C THR A 107 10.84 5.98 -15.43
N PHE A 108 10.43 4.88 -16.06
CA PHE A 108 11.24 3.67 -16.12
C PHE A 108 12.64 3.91 -16.71
N GLY A 109 12.78 4.79 -17.71
CA GLY A 109 14.08 5.13 -18.30
C GLY A 109 15.02 5.84 -17.31
N CYS A 110 14.51 6.85 -16.60
CA CYS A 110 15.27 7.56 -15.55
C CYS A 110 15.65 6.62 -14.41
N TYR A 111 14.71 5.78 -13.97
CA TYR A 111 14.92 4.82 -12.90
C TYR A 111 15.97 3.77 -13.27
N GLY A 112 15.88 3.21 -14.49
CA GLY A 112 16.87 2.26 -15.03
C GLY A 112 18.27 2.84 -15.08
N HIS A 113 18.41 4.09 -15.53
CA HIS A 113 19.71 4.77 -15.54
C HIS A 113 20.30 4.98 -14.14
N GLY A 114 19.46 5.27 -13.14
CA GLY A 114 19.86 5.32 -11.74
C GLY A 114 20.38 3.97 -11.23
N LEU A 115 19.72 2.87 -11.59
CA LEU A 115 20.17 1.52 -11.26
C LEU A 115 21.49 1.15 -11.93
N ASP A 116 21.65 1.50 -13.21
CA ASP A 116 22.88 1.22 -13.98
C ASP A 116 24.09 1.98 -13.41
N ARG A 117 23.88 3.21 -12.91
CA ARG A 117 24.92 4.05 -12.27
C ARG A 117 25.26 3.64 -10.84
N THR A 118 24.34 2.97 -10.14
CA THR A 118 24.61 2.49 -8.78
C THR A 118 25.62 1.34 -8.88
N PRO A 119 26.80 1.40 -8.24
CA PRO A 119 27.81 0.36 -8.36
C PRO A 119 27.38 -0.94 -7.65
N ASP A 120 27.81 -2.07 -8.21
CA ASP A 120 27.75 -3.37 -7.54
C ASP A 120 28.96 -3.48 -6.62
N LEU A 121 28.71 -3.65 -5.33
CA LEU A 121 29.72 -3.65 -4.29
C LEU A 121 29.52 -4.84 -3.35
N ASP A 122 30.57 -5.27 -2.67
CA ASP A 122 30.42 -6.25 -1.60
C ASP A 122 29.62 -5.67 -0.43
N LEU A 123 28.88 -6.55 0.25
CA LEU A 123 28.08 -6.19 1.41
C LEU A 123 28.97 -5.56 2.49
N PRO A 124 28.41 -4.63 3.29
CA PRO A 124 29.13 -4.10 4.44
C PRO A 124 29.40 -5.24 5.45
N ASP A 125 30.52 -5.15 6.16
CA ASP A 125 30.80 -6.07 7.25
C ASP A 125 29.72 -5.90 8.33
N GLN A 126 29.22 -7.00 8.90
CA GLN A 126 28.11 -7.00 9.86
C GLN A 126 28.34 -6.06 11.06
N GLY A 127 29.60 -5.88 11.50
CA GLY A 127 29.95 -4.96 12.60
C GLY A 127 30.12 -3.49 12.20
N SER A 128 30.05 -3.16 10.90
CA SER A 128 30.24 -1.80 10.37
C SER A 128 28.94 -1.03 10.16
N VAL A 129 27.78 -1.70 10.34
CA VAL A 129 26.45 -1.15 10.06
C VAL A 129 25.50 -1.40 11.23
N GLY A 130 24.54 -0.48 11.44
CA GLY A 130 23.61 -0.51 12.58
C GLY A 130 22.47 -1.54 12.47
N ALA A 131 22.44 -2.36 11.42
CA ALA A 131 21.41 -3.37 11.20
C ALA A 131 22.00 -4.68 10.65
N ASP A 132 21.27 -5.78 10.82
CA ASP A 132 21.59 -7.07 10.21
C ASP A 132 21.72 -6.93 8.67
N VAL A 133 22.77 -7.50 8.09
CA VAL A 133 23.06 -7.35 6.66
C VAL A 133 21.95 -7.94 5.80
N ASN A 134 21.33 -9.05 6.20
CA ASN A 134 20.20 -9.61 5.44
C ASN A 134 18.98 -8.69 5.50
N VAL A 135 18.77 -8.01 6.63
CA VAL A 135 17.72 -6.99 6.75
C VAL A 135 18.00 -5.81 5.83
N LEU A 136 19.26 -5.40 5.66
CA LEU A 136 19.64 -4.35 4.69
C LEU A 136 19.43 -4.78 3.23
N VAL A 137 19.73 -6.04 2.90
CA VAL A 137 19.46 -6.59 1.56
C VAL A 137 17.97 -6.60 1.26
N GLU A 138 17.17 -6.96 2.25
CA GLU A 138 15.72 -6.99 2.12
C GLU A 138 15.12 -5.57 2.06
N GLU A 139 15.67 -4.63 2.83
CA GLU A 139 15.36 -3.19 2.70
C GLU A 139 15.68 -2.71 1.28
N ALA A 140 16.89 -2.97 0.78
CA ALA A 140 17.31 -2.62 -0.58
C ALA A 140 16.37 -3.22 -1.64
N ARG A 141 15.95 -4.48 -1.45
CA ARG A 141 14.98 -5.15 -2.32
C ARG A 141 13.66 -4.39 -2.34
N ILE A 142 13.05 -4.16 -1.17
CA ILE A 142 11.73 -3.53 -1.04
C ILE A 142 11.75 -2.06 -1.48
N THR A 143 12.80 -1.31 -1.14
CA THR A 143 13.06 0.06 -1.59
C THR A 143 13.09 0.11 -3.12
N CYS A 144 13.85 -0.78 -3.76
CA CYS A 144 13.97 -0.77 -5.21
C CYS A 144 12.65 -1.14 -5.90
N THR A 145 12.02 -2.24 -5.51
CA THR A 145 10.77 -2.69 -6.13
C THR A 145 9.62 -1.71 -5.87
N SER A 146 9.50 -1.15 -4.65
CA SER A 146 8.51 -0.11 -4.35
C SER A 146 8.77 1.17 -5.16
N GLY A 147 10.03 1.51 -5.40
CA GLY A 147 10.42 2.62 -6.27
C GLY A 147 10.02 2.41 -7.74
N MET A 148 10.03 1.18 -8.24
CA MET A 148 9.55 0.88 -9.60
C MET A 148 8.06 1.19 -9.79
N LEU A 149 7.24 1.07 -8.73
CA LEU A 149 5.82 1.44 -8.79
C LEU A 149 5.63 2.94 -9.05
N LEU A 150 6.59 3.76 -8.61
CA LEU A 150 6.55 5.22 -8.82
C LEU A 150 6.78 5.63 -10.29
N CYS A 151 7.32 4.71 -11.12
CA CYS A 151 7.50 4.93 -12.56
C CYS A 151 6.19 4.79 -13.36
N LEU A 152 5.16 4.16 -12.77
CA LEU A 152 3.80 4.18 -13.30
C LEU A 152 3.15 5.51 -12.96
N ASP A 153 2.27 5.99 -13.85
CA ASP A 153 1.37 7.07 -13.47
C ASP A 153 0.51 6.64 -12.28
N ARG A 154 0.00 7.59 -11.49
CA ARG A 154 -0.73 7.29 -10.23
C ARG A 154 -1.93 6.38 -10.44
N GLU A 155 -2.56 6.51 -11.59
CA GLU A 155 -3.79 5.85 -11.94
C GLU A 155 -3.52 4.38 -12.31
N GLN A 156 -2.47 4.12 -13.10
CA GLN A 156 -1.90 2.80 -13.36
C GLN A 156 -1.33 2.16 -12.09
N ARG A 157 -0.61 2.92 -11.26
CA ARG A 157 -0.02 2.47 -9.99
C ARG A 157 -1.11 1.95 -9.05
N LEU A 158 -2.19 2.71 -8.87
CA LEU A 158 -3.29 2.31 -8.02
C LEU A 158 -3.98 1.04 -8.53
N ILE A 159 -4.20 0.94 -9.85
CA ILE A 159 -4.78 -0.27 -10.45
C ILE A 159 -3.88 -1.48 -10.24
N TYR A 160 -2.56 -1.32 -10.39
CA TYR A 160 -1.61 -2.41 -10.12
C TYR A 160 -1.59 -2.80 -8.64
N ILE A 161 -1.64 -1.83 -7.72
CA ILE A 161 -1.72 -2.09 -6.28
C ILE A 161 -3.00 -2.89 -5.96
N LEU A 162 -4.15 -2.48 -6.49
CA LEU A 162 -5.41 -3.17 -6.25
C LEU A 162 -5.43 -4.56 -6.91
N GLY A 163 -5.27 -4.65 -8.23
CA GLY A 163 -5.46 -5.90 -8.98
C GLY A 163 -4.23 -6.81 -9.09
N GLY A 164 -3.02 -6.26 -9.00
CA GLY A 164 -1.77 -7.02 -9.02
C GLY A 164 -1.36 -7.49 -7.63
N ILE A 165 -1.28 -6.55 -6.69
CA ILE A 165 -0.74 -6.81 -5.34
C ILE A 165 -1.82 -7.34 -4.38
N PHE A 166 -2.99 -6.68 -4.32
CA PHE A 166 -4.08 -7.08 -3.42
C PHE A 166 -5.12 -8.03 -4.04
N GLU A 167 -4.89 -8.45 -5.29
CA GLU A 167 -5.74 -9.40 -6.03
C GLU A 167 -7.22 -9.02 -6.08
N VAL A 168 -7.50 -7.71 -6.09
CA VAL A 168 -8.85 -7.20 -6.27
C VAL A 168 -9.34 -7.57 -7.67
N THR A 169 -10.54 -8.16 -7.73
CA THR A 169 -11.14 -8.54 -9.00
C THR A 169 -11.50 -7.32 -9.84
N ASP A 170 -11.77 -7.54 -11.11
CA ASP A 170 -12.25 -6.48 -11.99
C ASP A 170 -13.62 -5.92 -11.58
N THR A 171 -14.44 -6.71 -10.87
CA THR A 171 -15.74 -6.29 -10.36
C THR A 171 -15.57 -5.26 -9.25
N VAL A 172 -14.83 -5.61 -8.20
CA VAL A 172 -14.58 -4.70 -7.07
C VAL A 172 -13.70 -3.54 -7.52
N GLY A 173 -12.63 -3.79 -8.27
CA GLY A 173 -11.71 -2.76 -8.74
C GLY A 173 -12.42 -1.69 -9.58
N ALA A 174 -13.28 -2.09 -10.51
CA ALA A 174 -14.06 -1.16 -11.31
C ALA A 174 -15.03 -0.32 -10.48
N GLU A 175 -15.69 -0.93 -9.49
CA GLU A 175 -16.60 -0.24 -8.56
C GLU A 175 -15.86 0.84 -7.74
N LEU A 176 -14.68 0.51 -7.22
CA LEU A 176 -13.85 1.43 -6.43
C LEU A 176 -13.33 2.62 -7.24
N LEU A 177 -12.96 2.37 -8.50
CA LEU A 177 -12.42 3.40 -9.41
C LEU A 177 -13.50 4.16 -10.19
N GLY A 178 -14.77 3.70 -10.16
CA GLY A 178 -15.85 4.32 -10.93
C GLY A 178 -15.69 4.18 -12.45
N ILE A 179 -15.09 3.09 -12.91
CA ILE A 179 -14.86 2.78 -14.33
C ILE A 179 -15.56 1.48 -14.73
N SER A 180 -15.56 1.12 -16.02
CA SER A 180 -16.08 -0.18 -16.45
C SER A 180 -15.11 -1.31 -16.10
N ARG A 181 -15.63 -2.53 -15.90
CA ARG A 181 -14.82 -3.75 -15.69
C ARG A 181 -13.79 -3.96 -16.80
N GLU A 182 -14.19 -3.74 -18.04
CA GLU A 182 -13.30 -3.83 -19.19
C GLU A 182 -12.17 -2.80 -19.13
N ASN A 183 -12.48 -1.55 -18.78
CA ASN A 183 -11.46 -0.50 -18.64
C ASN A 183 -10.47 -0.85 -17.51
N PHE A 184 -10.96 -1.37 -16.37
CA PHE A 184 -10.09 -1.85 -15.30
C PHE A 184 -9.13 -2.95 -15.78
N ARG A 185 -9.64 -3.98 -16.48
CA ARG A 185 -8.81 -5.07 -17.03
C ARG A 185 -7.76 -4.56 -18.01
N GLN A 186 -8.14 -3.69 -18.94
CA GLN A 186 -7.22 -3.12 -19.93
C GLN A 186 -6.10 -2.30 -19.28
N ARG A 187 -6.45 -1.47 -18.29
CA ARG A 187 -5.48 -0.64 -17.57
C ARG A 187 -4.56 -1.47 -16.69
N LEU A 188 -5.08 -2.52 -16.05
CA LEU A 188 -4.26 -3.47 -15.28
C LEU A 188 -3.28 -4.21 -16.18
N ALA A 189 -3.74 -4.71 -17.33
CA ALA A 189 -2.88 -5.37 -18.31
C ALA A 189 -1.78 -4.44 -18.83
N ARG A 190 -2.07 -3.15 -19.02
CA ARG A 190 -1.07 -2.13 -19.38
C ARG A 190 -0.06 -1.92 -18.26
N ALA A 191 -0.51 -1.67 -17.03
CA ALA A 191 0.38 -1.46 -15.88
C ALA A 191 1.31 -2.66 -15.63
N ARG A 192 0.78 -3.89 -15.75
CA ARG A 192 1.57 -5.13 -15.73
C ARG A 192 2.62 -5.13 -16.81
N ARG A 193 2.25 -4.93 -18.08
CA ARG A 193 3.18 -4.93 -19.20
C ARG A 193 4.33 -3.93 -19.02
N ASP A 194 4.02 -2.69 -18.66
CA ASP A 194 5.02 -1.63 -18.53
C ASP A 194 6.03 -1.96 -17.42
N LEU A 195 5.53 -2.36 -16.25
CA LEU A 195 6.36 -2.76 -15.11
C LEU A 195 7.15 -4.05 -15.39
N HIS A 196 6.51 -5.05 -15.98
CA HIS A 196 7.12 -6.35 -16.27
C HIS A 196 8.23 -6.22 -17.32
N ASN A 197 8.02 -5.43 -18.38
CA ASN A 197 9.07 -5.17 -19.37
C ASN A 197 10.31 -4.55 -18.72
N PHE A 198 10.12 -3.56 -17.86
CA PHE A 198 11.24 -2.95 -17.13
C PHE A 198 11.95 -3.95 -16.21
N MET A 199 11.19 -4.71 -15.41
CA MET A 199 11.77 -5.69 -14.50
C MET A 199 12.49 -6.82 -15.24
N HIS A 200 11.96 -7.26 -16.38
CA HIS A 200 12.58 -8.31 -17.20
C HIS A 200 13.92 -7.87 -17.79
N ASP A 201 14.04 -6.59 -18.16
CA ASP A 201 15.26 -5.99 -18.72
C ASP A 201 16.32 -5.68 -17.64
N LYS A 202 15.89 -5.29 -16.43
CA LYS A 202 16.81 -4.75 -15.41
C LYS A 202 17.01 -5.63 -14.17
N CYS A 203 15.98 -6.35 -13.72
CA CYS A 203 15.96 -6.97 -12.39
C CYS A 203 16.44 -8.42 -12.42
N GLY A 204 17.45 -8.75 -11.62
CA GLY A 204 17.96 -10.12 -11.49
C GLY A 204 17.05 -11.07 -10.70
N LEU A 205 16.08 -10.54 -9.95
CA LEU A 205 15.05 -11.36 -9.29
C LEU A 205 14.07 -11.96 -10.29
N VAL A 206 13.82 -11.24 -11.39
CA VAL A 206 12.90 -11.64 -12.45
C VAL A 206 13.62 -12.42 -13.54
N ASN A 207 14.74 -11.89 -14.02
CA ASN A 207 15.53 -12.53 -15.07
C ASN A 207 16.96 -12.72 -14.59
N ARG A 208 17.35 -13.97 -14.32
CA ARG A 208 18.67 -14.32 -13.78
C ARG A 208 19.83 -13.94 -14.70
N ALA A 209 19.58 -13.74 -16.00
CA ALA A 209 20.59 -13.27 -16.95
C ALA A 209 21.02 -11.81 -16.70
N ASN A 210 20.17 -11.01 -16.05
CA ASN A 210 20.53 -9.64 -15.69
C ASN A 210 21.60 -9.63 -14.60
N PRO A 211 22.55 -8.67 -14.60
CA PRO A 211 23.63 -8.62 -13.62
C PRO A 211 23.16 -8.16 -12.23
N CYS A 212 22.06 -7.41 -12.15
CA CYS A 212 21.59 -6.81 -10.90
C CYS A 212 21.34 -7.86 -9.80
N ARG A 213 21.93 -7.66 -8.62
CA ARG A 213 21.67 -8.48 -7.42
C ARG A 213 21.43 -7.55 -6.24
N CYS A 214 20.31 -7.70 -5.52
CA CYS A 214 19.98 -6.85 -4.37
C CYS A 214 21.13 -6.79 -3.35
N ALA A 215 21.74 -7.94 -3.04
CA ALA A 215 22.91 -8.02 -2.16
C ALA A 215 24.08 -7.15 -2.65
N LYS A 216 24.40 -7.19 -3.94
CA LYS A 216 25.50 -6.39 -4.52
C LYS A 216 25.14 -4.91 -4.65
N LYS A 217 23.87 -4.58 -4.87
CA LYS A 217 23.39 -3.19 -4.92
C LYS A 217 23.25 -2.55 -3.53
N THR A 218 23.12 -3.33 -2.46
CA THR A 218 22.79 -2.84 -1.11
C THR A 218 23.76 -1.76 -0.64
N ARG A 219 25.08 -2.00 -0.73
CA ARG A 219 26.08 -1.00 -0.31
C ARG A 219 26.06 0.25 -1.20
N GLY A 220 25.81 0.08 -2.50
CA GLY A 220 25.63 1.20 -3.44
C GLY A 220 24.40 2.05 -3.10
N PHE A 221 23.27 1.41 -2.75
CA PHE A 221 22.06 2.10 -2.30
C PHE A 221 22.26 2.84 -0.98
N ILE A 222 23.06 2.29 -0.05
CA ILE A 222 23.44 2.99 1.17
C ILE A 222 24.25 4.26 0.84
N GLN A 223 25.27 4.14 -0.01
CA GLN A 223 26.10 5.29 -0.41
C GLN A 223 25.31 6.37 -1.17
N ALA A 224 24.30 5.96 -1.95
CA ALA A 224 23.40 6.86 -2.67
C ALA A 224 22.27 7.43 -1.80
N GLY A 225 22.12 6.98 -0.54
CA GLY A 225 21.07 7.44 0.37
C GLY A 225 19.68 6.85 0.13
N TYR A 226 19.56 5.80 -0.69
CA TYR A 226 18.29 5.08 -0.91
C TYR A 226 17.96 4.10 0.21
N VAL A 227 18.97 3.63 0.94
CA VAL A 227 18.84 2.77 2.12
C VAL A 227 19.61 3.41 3.26
N ASP A 228 18.94 3.65 4.39
CA ASP A 228 19.58 4.13 5.61
C ASP A 228 19.69 2.99 6.63
N PRO A 229 20.90 2.49 6.94
CA PRO A 229 21.09 1.42 7.92
C PRO A 229 20.62 1.76 9.34
N ALA A 230 20.55 3.05 9.70
CA ALA A 230 20.06 3.49 10.99
C ALA A 230 18.53 3.64 11.01
N ASN A 231 17.93 3.90 9.85
CA ASN A 231 16.50 4.18 9.70
C ASN A 231 15.87 3.42 8.51
N LEU A 232 15.63 2.13 8.72
CA LEU A 232 14.98 1.26 7.73
C LEU A 232 13.50 1.65 7.58
N LEU A 233 13.09 1.98 6.35
CA LEU A 233 11.74 2.43 6.01
C LEU A 233 10.75 1.27 5.91
N PHE A 234 11.21 0.09 5.48
CA PHE A 234 10.32 -1.01 5.07
C PHE A 234 10.55 -2.32 5.84
N ALA A 235 11.80 -2.71 6.09
CA ALA A 235 12.15 -4.04 6.55
C ALA A 235 11.88 -4.26 8.05
N ARG A 236 11.78 -3.20 8.87
CA ARG A 236 11.65 -3.29 10.35
C ARG A 236 10.27 -3.72 10.85
N ALA A 237 9.18 -3.31 10.20
CA ALA A 237 7.82 -3.42 10.74
C ALA A 237 7.00 -4.55 10.07
N ARG A 238 7.44 -5.81 10.23
CA ARG A 238 6.73 -6.97 9.67
C ARG A 238 5.72 -7.54 10.67
N LEU A 239 4.44 -7.47 10.34
CA LEU A 239 3.41 -8.30 10.99
C LEU A 239 3.19 -9.61 10.25
N GLN A 240 3.16 -9.55 8.91
CA GLN A 240 2.96 -10.66 7.97
C GLN A 240 3.34 -10.18 6.55
N GLN A 241 3.38 -11.07 5.56
CA GLN A 241 3.52 -10.70 4.14
C GLN A 241 2.16 -10.38 3.51
N VAL A 242 2.14 -9.63 2.39
CA VAL A 242 0.88 -9.32 1.69
C VAL A 242 0.14 -10.59 1.25
N ARG A 243 0.85 -11.59 0.72
CA ARG A 243 0.24 -12.89 0.33
C ARG A 243 -0.43 -13.64 1.48
N GLU A 244 -0.02 -13.38 2.72
CA GLU A 244 -0.64 -13.99 3.91
C GLU A 244 -1.91 -13.24 4.32
N ALA A 245 -1.99 -11.94 3.98
CA ALA A 245 -3.17 -11.10 4.19
C ALA A 245 -4.23 -11.28 3.10
N VAL A 246 -3.82 -11.68 1.90
CA VAL A 246 -4.67 -11.88 0.71
C VAL A 246 -4.64 -13.37 0.36
N PRO A 247 -5.57 -14.19 0.92
CA PRO A 247 -5.56 -15.63 0.67
C PRO A 247 -5.84 -15.92 -0.81
N VAL A 248 -4.86 -16.52 -1.46
CA VAL A 248 -4.84 -16.87 -2.89
C VAL A 248 -6.03 -17.74 -3.28
N VAL A 249 -6.68 -17.42 -4.41
CA VAL A 249 -7.53 -18.38 -5.14
C VAL A 249 -6.59 -19.45 -5.73
N ARG A 250 -6.27 -20.46 -4.90
CA ARG A 250 -5.46 -21.62 -5.28
C ARG A 250 -6.20 -22.36 -6.38
N ASP A 251 -5.73 -22.28 -7.64
CA ASP A 251 -5.86 -23.37 -8.63
C ASP A 251 -5.21 -23.10 -10.01
N ALA A 252 -4.45 -22.01 -10.22
CA ALA A 252 -3.81 -21.76 -11.52
C ALA A 252 -2.30 -22.05 -11.53
N ILE A 253 -1.81 -22.56 -12.66
CA ILE A 253 -0.40 -22.46 -13.06
C ILE A 253 -0.02 -20.98 -12.95
N LEU A 254 1.02 -20.67 -12.16
CA LEU A 254 1.48 -19.28 -12.00
C LEU A 254 1.83 -18.69 -13.37
N THR A 255 0.96 -17.80 -13.86
CA THR A 255 1.23 -17.04 -15.08
C THR A 255 2.51 -16.22 -14.89
N LEU A 256 3.15 -15.81 -16.00
CA LEU A 256 4.30 -14.91 -15.91
C LEU A 256 3.93 -13.64 -15.12
N ASP A 257 2.71 -13.13 -15.30
CA ASP A 257 2.20 -11.98 -14.54
C ASP A 257 2.16 -12.24 -13.03
N GLU A 258 1.76 -13.44 -12.60
CA GLU A 258 1.73 -13.81 -11.19
C GLU A 258 3.13 -13.88 -10.58
N GLN A 259 4.13 -14.41 -11.31
CA GLN A 259 5.51 -14.48 -10.82
C GLN A 259 6.11 -13.09 -10.52
N TYR A 260 5.74 -12.09 -11.32
CA TYR A 260 6.24 -10.72 -11.14
C TYR A 260 5.51 -10.04 -9.98
N ALA A 261 4.19 -10.28 -9.87
CA ALA A 261 3.39 -9.80 -8.75
C ALA A 261 3.86 -10.40 -7.41
N GLU A 262 4.32 -11.66 -7.38
CA GLU A 262 4.82 -12.31 -6.16
C GLU A 262 5.93 -11.53 -5.47
N ILE A 263 6.82 -10.86 -6.22
CA ILE A 263 7.88 -10.01 -5.66
C ILE A 263 7.30 -8.95 -4.72
N PHE A 264 6.19 -8.34 -5.13
CA PHE A 264 5.46 -7.32 -4.36
C PHE A 264 4.59 -7.92 -3.26
N ARG A 265 4.08 -9.14 -3.46
CA ARG A 265 3.26 -9.84 -2.46
C ARG A 265 4.08 -10.42 -1.32
N GLU A 266 5.38 -10.62 -1.54
CA GLU A 266 6.35 -10.93 -0.50
C GLU A 266 6.79 -9.70 0.30
N HIS A 267 6.40 -8.49 -0.11
CA HIS A 267 6.64 -7.30 0.71
C HIS A 267 5.86 -7.42 2.04
N PRO A 268 6.34 -6.74 3.09
CA PRO A 268 5.60 -6.63 4.34
C PRO A 268 4.19 -6.06 4.14
N PHE A 269 3.24 -6.64 4.84
CA PHE A 269 1.98 -5.99 5.16
C PHE A 269 2.17 -5.21 6.47
N TYR A 270 2.30 -3.90 6.34
CA TYR A 270 2.72 -3.04 7.44
C TYR A 270 1.64 -2.88 8.50
N GLN A 271 2.07 -2.75 9.76
CA GLN A 271 1.21 -2.20 10.79
C GLN A 271 1.04 -0.70 10.54
N SER A 272 -0.20 -0.25 10.49
CA SER A 272 -0.49 1.19 10.51
C SER A 272 -0.26 1.76 11.92
N PRO A 273 0.13 3.04 12.05
CA PRO A 273 0.19 3.73 13.35
C PRO A 273 -1.14 3.62 14.09
N ASP A 274 -1.15 3.56 15.42
CA ASP A 274 -2.40 3.49 16.19
C ASP A 274 -3.17 4.83 16.16
N LEU A 275 -3.86 5.08 15.04
CA LEU A 275 -4.72 6.24 14.85
C LEU A 275 -6.02 6.13 15.65
N VAL A 276 -6.32 4.97 16.23
CA VAL A 276 -7.46 4.82 17.13
C VAL A 276 -7.18 5.57 18.42
N GLN A 277 -5.95 5.47 18.96
CA GLN A 277 -5.58 6.28 20.12
C GLN A 277 -5.60 7.78 19.82
N ALA A 278 -5.26 8.19 18.60
CA ALA A 278 -5.41 9.59 18.15
C ALA A 278 -6.89 9.99 18.07
N LEU A 279 -7.74 9.15 17.48
CA LEU A 279 -9.17 9.33 17.41
C LEU A 279 -9.79 9.45 18.81
N ARG A 280 -9.39 8.59 19.75
CA ARG A 280 -9.83 8.64 21.16
C ARG A 280 -9.58 10.02 21.77
N ARG A 281 -8.36 10.53 21.62
CA ARG A 281 -7.96 11.86 22.11
C ARG A 281 -8.77 12.98 21.45
N LEU A 282 -9.04 12.86 20.14
CA LEU A 282 -9.84 13.84 19.40
C LEU A 282 -11.30 13.85 19.85
N LEU A 283 -11.92 12.67 20.00
CA LEU A 283 -13.30 12.54 20.49
C LEU A 283 -13.46 12.97 21.96
N GLU A 284 -12.39 12.83 22.76
CA GLU A 284 -12.35 13.30 24.14
C GLU A 284 -12.02 14.79 24.27
N SER A 285 -11.60 15.44 23.19
CA SER A 285 -11.26 16.86 23.22
C SER A 285 -12.50 17.73 23.54
N PRO A 286 -12.33 18.79 24.34
CA PRO A 286 -13.43 19.70 24.68
C PRO A 286 -14.07 20.34 23.44
N ASP A 287 -13.28 20.58 22.40
CA ASP A 287 -13.71 21.23 21.16
C ASP A 287 -14.65 20.32 20.36
N PHE A 288 -14.35 19.02 20.30
CA PHE A 288 -15.22 18.05 19.64
C PHE A 288 -16.53 17.83 20.42
N ARG A 289 -16.46 17.75 21.76
CA ARG A 289 -17.66 17.60 22.60
C ARG A 289 -18.63 18.77 22.48
N ARG A 290 -18.10 20.01 22.44
CA ARG A 290 -18.90 21.23 22.22
C ARG A 290 -19.54 21.30 20.84
N ALA A 291 -18.90 20.73 19.81
CA ALA A 291 -19.46 20.67 18.46
C ALA A 291 -20.51 19.55 18.28
N ALA A 292 -20.54 18.57 19.18
CA ALA A 292 -21.45 17.42 19.14
C ALA A 292 -22.69 17.58 20.06
N GLU A 293 -22.72 18.61 20.92
CA GLU A 293 -23.91 18.97 21.69
C GLU A 293 -24.91 19.70 20.77
N PRO A 294 -26.16 19.21 20.64
CA PRO A 294 -27.18 19.92 19.88
C PRO A 294 -27.56 21.22 20.62
N SER A 295 -27.58 22.33 19.88
CA SER A 295 -28.18 23.59 20.32
C SER A 295 -29.66 23.43 20.67
#